data_AF-A0A927VKU7-F1
#
_entry.id   AF-A0A927VKU7-F1
#
_cell.length_a   1.000
_cell.length_b   1.000
_cell.length_c   1.000
_cell.angle_alpha   90.00
_cell.angle_beta   90.00
_cell.angle_gamma   90.00
#
_symmetry.space_group_name_H-M   'P 1'
#
loop_
_entity.id
_entity.type
_entity.pdbx_description
1 polymer ?
#
loop_
_entity_poly.entity_id
_entity_poly.type
_entity_poly.pdbx_seq_one_letter_code
_entity_poly.pdbx_strand_id
1 'polypeptide(L)'
;MEKLDQAYLNDLIIKTKRGDGNAFAELFAAVSERQFLYLQYLLDDENAAKQALVDVFSNVLNNLSGLPNPNLFPVWLSRISMRYAVDHIAPATSPYTRAQMMRLPLAESQVSLMRYEQNLPVADIAEIMNVGNATIRRFIKLGKKHLKQDDNIDATTDSSGETDEKRMIQTDGSQIARRRHAKLSTQEMAGILEEVFEKTGREPNTIPMDAISSYTVYRKERFTLQRAILVGAVIVFLLLPVLFILPKYEVRAAETKTRGLPVYSVHVSSILPVGKVTATLKDHSLPVYEAGAKDFTVEPIRNGTMQIYVELFNRQGVVKECEVSDVDASGPVLKDTVIGEDEFTLFVQDEGIGVDYAEVYAVGESGEVYYPISADEENGIRFAYPDEGWDIYVSDHIGNVLHLALSLK
;
A
#
# COMPACT_ATOMS: atom_id res chain seq x y z
N MET A 1 -1.44 -26.01 8.59
CA MET A 1 -2.88 -26.31 8.61
C MET A 1 -3.51 -25.40 9.64
N GLU A 2 -4.59 -24.70 9.30
CA GLU A 2 -5.28 -23.80 10.22
C GLU A 2 -5.97 -24.62 11.33
N LYS A 3 -6.08 -24.07 12.55
CA LYS A 3 -6.68 -24.80 13.70
C LYS A 3 -8.14 -25.24 13.42
N LEU A 4 -8.87 -24.48 12.61
CA LEU A 4 -10.26 -24.77 12.25
C LEU A 4 -10.39 -25.87 11.17
N ASP A 5 -9.44 -25.93 10.23
CA ASP A 5 -9.30 -27.06 9.30
C ASP A 5 -8.93 -28.34 10.05
N GLN A 6 -8.11 -28.23 11.08
CA GLN A 6 -7.70 -29.36 11.91
C GLN A 6 -8.87 -29.96 12.71
N ALA A 7 -9.72 -29.13 13.31
CA ALA A 7 -10.89 -29.61 14.05
C ALA A 7 -11.88 -30.37 13.15
N TYR A 8 -12.07 -29.89 11.93
CA TYR A 8 -12.92 -30.56 10.97
C TYR A 8 -12.32 -31.85 10.42
N LEU A 9 -11.04 -31.84 10.07
CA LEU A 9 -10.35 -33.05 9.66
C LEU A 9 -10.44 -34.13 10.75
N ASN A 10 -10.32 -33.73 12.01
CA ASN A 10 -10.49 -34.63 13.15
C ASN A 10 -11.90 -35.21 13.23
N ASP A 11 -12.95 -34.42 13.00
CA ASP A 11 -14.33 -34.90 12.97
C ASP A 11 -14.54 -35.93 11.86
N LEU A 12 -14.04 -35.65 10.66
CA LEU A 12 -14.07 -36.61 9.54
C LEU A 12 -13.36 -37.91 9.88
N ILE A 13 -12.16 -37.84 10.45
CA ILE A 13 -11.39 -39.02 10.89
C ILE A 13 -12.18 -39.83 11.92
N ILE A 14 -12.83 -39.17 12.89
CA ILE A 14 -13.63 -39.85 13.92
C ILE A 14 -14.84 -40.56 13.29
N LYS A 15 -15.51 -39.92 12.33
CA LYS A 15 -16.64 -40.52 11.59
C LYS A 15 -16.19 -41.68 10.72
N THR A 16 -15.09 -41.53 9.98
CA THR A 16 -14.52 -42.62 9.18
C THR A 16 -14.13 -43.83 10.04
N LYS A 17 -13.56 -43.61 11.22
CA LYS A 17 -13.25 -44.69 12.17
C LYS A 17 -14.49 -45.48 12.61
N ARG A 18 -15.67 -44.86 12.60
CA ARG A 18 -16.96 -45.50 12.89
C ARG A 18 -17.55 -46.24 11.68
N GLY A 19 -16.90 -46.20 10.53
CA GLY A 19 -17.34 -46.83 9.29
C GLY A 19 -18.10 -45.92 8.33
N ASP A 20 -18.13 -44.61 8.56
CA ASP A 20 -18.81 -43.67 7.66
C ASP A 20 -18.01 -43.46 6.36
N GLY A 21 -18.50 -44.06 5.27
CA GLY A 21 -17.93 -43.92 3.92
C GLY A 21 -18.04 -42.51 3.34
N ASN A 22 -19.10 -41.76 3.68
CA ASN A 22 -19.23 -40.37 3.23
C ASN A 22 -18.20 -39.47 3.91
N ALA A 23 -17.95 -39.67 5.20
CA ALA A 23 -16.89 -38.96 5.91
C ALA A 23 -15.50 -39.29 5.34
N PHE A 24 -15.28 -40.54 4.91
CA PHE A 24 -14.03 -40.90 4.22
C PHE A 24 -13.91 -40.23 2.85
N ALA A 25 -14.98 -40.18 2.07
CA ALA A 25 -14.98 -39.50 0.77
C ALA A 25 -14.67 -38.01 0.90
N GLU A 26 -15.24 -37.36 1.92
CA GLU A 26 -14.98 -35.96 2.22
C GLU A 26 -13.54 -35.74 2.75
N LEU A 27 -13.03 -36.67 3.56
CA LEU A 27 -11.63 -36.69 4.01
C LEU A 27 -10.68 -36.84 2.81
N PHE A 28 -10.97 -37.77 1.91
CA PHE A 28 -10.23 -38.00 0.67
C PHE A 28 -10.20 -36.74 -0.18
N ALA A 29 -11.36 -36.15 -0.49
CA ALA A 29 -11.47 -34.92 -1.26
C ALA A 29 -10.65 -33.75 -0.67
N ALA A 30 -10.57 -33.67 0.66
CA ALA A 30 -9.84 -32.61 1.34
C ALA A 30 -8.31 -32.73 1.22
N VAL A 31 -7.77 -33.94 1.03
CA VAL A 31 -6.32 -34.19 1.09
C VAL A 31 -5.72 -34.83 -0.18
N SER A 32 -6.53 -35.43 -1.05
CA SER A 32 -6.09 -36.23 -2.21
C SER A 32 -5.30 -35.41 -3.22
N GLU A 33 -5.77 -34.22 -3.62
CA GLU A 33 -5.10 -33.37 -4.63
C GLU A 33 -3.62 -33.11 -4.25
N ARG A 34 -3.35 -32.84 -2.97
CA ARG A 34 -1.99 -32.59 -2.50
C ARG A 34 -1.16 -33.87 -2.44
N GLN A 35 -1.73 -34.98 -1.98
CA GLN A 35 -1.00 -36.25 -1.96
C GLN A 35 -0.69 -36.73 -3.38
N PHE A 36 -1.62 -36.54 -4.31
CA PHE A 36 -1.42 -36.86 -5.71
C PHE A 36 -0.29 -36.03 -6.31
N LEU A 37 -0.28 -34.71 -6.09
CA LEU A 37 0.82 -33.87 -6.54
C LEU A 37 2.15 -34.36 -5.99
N TYR A 38 2.23 -34.62 -4.68
CA TYR A 38 3.44 -35.17 -4.05
C TYR A 38 3.90 -36.49 -4.68
N LEU A 39 2.98 -37.44 -4.92
CA LEU A 39 3.28 -38.73 -5.53
C LEU A 39 3.69 -38.59 -7.01
N GLN A 40 3.05 -37.69 -7.75
CA GLN A 40 3.34 -37.43 -9.16
C GLN A 40 4.75 -36.84 -9.34
N TYR A 41 5.16 -35.94 -8.46
CA TYR A 41 6.52 -35.40 -8.46
C TYR A 41 7.59 -36.44 -8.10
N LEU A 42 7.24 -37.41 -7.25
CA LEU A 42 8.17 -38.43 -6.80
C LEU A 42 8.29 -39.62 -7.77
N LEU A 43 7.18 -40.03 -8.39
CA LEU A 43 7.13 -41.19 -9.30
C LEU A 43 7.40 -40.83 -10.77
N ASP A 44 7.24 -39.56 -11.14
CA ASP A 44 7.37 -39.05 -12.52
C ASP A 44 6.50 -39.77 -13.57
N ASP A 45 5.43 -40.45 -13.12
CA ASP A 45 4.44 -41.13 -13.95
C ASP A 45 3.04 -40.87 -13.36
N GLU A 46 2.15 -40.31 -14.18
CA GLU A 46 0.80 -39.97 -13.78
C GLU A 46 -0.06 -41.19 -13.43
N ASN A 47 0.03 -42.27 -14.19
CA ASN A 47 -0.73 -43.48 -13.93
C ASN A 47 -0.21 -44.20 -12.68
N ALA A 48 1.13 -44.23 -12.52
CA ALA A 48 1.73 -44.74 -11.29
C ALA A 48 1.30 -43.92 -10.07
N ALA A 49 1.21 -42.59 -10.20
CA ALA A 49 0.74 -41.72 -9.13
C ALA A 49 -0.75 -41.92 -8.80
N LYS A 50 -1.60 -42.20 -9.79
CA LYS A 50 -3.02 -42.55 -9.57
C LYS A 50 -3.14 -43.87 -8.82
N GLN A 51 -2.41 -44.90 -9.25
CA GLN A 51 -2.37 -46.20 -8.56
C GLN A 51 -1.82 -46.07 -7.13
N ALA A 52 -0.76 -45.27 -6.96
CA ALA A 52 -0.20 -44.96 -5.65
C ALA A 52 -1.23 -44.32 -4.72
N LEU A 53 -2.08 -43.44 -5.25
CA LEU A 53 -3.15 -42.83 -4.48
C LEU A 53 -4.16 -43.89 -4.00
N VAL A 54 -4.56 -44.81 -4.86
CA VAL A 54 -5.45 -45.94 -4.48
C VAL A 54 -4.81 -46.75 -3.34
N ASP A 55 -3.54 -47.13 -3.49
CA ASP A 55 -2.86 -47.98 -2.51
C ASP A 55 -2.64 -47.29 -1.17
N VAL A 56 -2.22 -46.03 -1.20
CA VAL A 56 -2.04 -45.20 -0.01
C VAL A 56 -3.37 -45.02 0.72
N PHE A 57 -4.45 -44.68 0.02
CA PHE A 57 -5.74 -44.47 0.65
C PHE A 57 -6.43 -45.76 1.09
N SER A 58 -6.17 -46.89 0.42
CA SER A 58 -6.58 -48.22 0.88
C SER A 58 -5.87 -48.59 2.20
N ASN A 59 -4.57 -48.33 2.28
CA ASN A 59 -3.80 -48.52 3.52
C ASN A 59 -4.32 -47.61 4.63
N VAL A 60 -4.58 -46.34 4.32
CA VAL A 60 -5.17 -45.38 5.25
C VAL A 60 -6.50 -45.90 5.78
N LEU A 61 -7.43 -46.30 4.92
CA LEU A 61 -8.76 -46.74 5.33
C LEU A 61 -8.72 -48.01 6.21
N ASN A 62 -7.83 -48.94 5.89
CA ASN A 62 -7.65 -50.17 6.67
C ASN A 62 -7.01 -49.92 8.05
N ASN A 63 -6.09 -48.95 8.16
CA ASN A 63 -5.30 -48.72 9.37
C ASN A 63 -5.71 -47.47 10.17
N LEU A 64 -6.71 -46.71 9.71
CA LEU A 64 -7.12 -45.45 10.35
C LEU A 64 -7.57 -45.64 11.79
N SER A 65 -8.20 -46.78 12.10
CA SER A 65 -8.65 -47.13 13.45
C SER A 65 -7.50 -47.14 14.48
N GLY A 66 -6.30 -47.53 14.03
CA GLY A 66 -5.10 -47.58 14.86
C GLY A 66 -4.45 -46.22 15.15
N LEU A 67 -4.89 -45.13 14.50
CA LEU A 67 -4.33 -43.80 14.73
C LEU A 67 -4.84 -43.24 16.08
N PRO A 68 -4.02 -43.10 17.14
CA PRO A 68 -4.52 -42.73 18.46
C PRO A 68 -5.04 -41.30 18.51
N ASN A 69 -4.33 -40.36 17.88
CA ASN A 69 -4.68 -38.94 17.85
C ASN A 69 -5.00 -38.50 16.41
N PRO A 70 -6.25 -38.10 16.10
CA PRO A 70 -6.63 -37.59 14.78
C PRO A 70 -5.76 -36.43 14.29
N ASN A 71 -5.22 -35.60 15.20
CA ASN A 71 -4.35 -34.48 14.85
C ASN A 71 -3.05 -34.90 14.15
N LEU A 72 -2.64 -36.16 14.32
CA LEU A 72 -1.44 -36.72 13.69
C LEU A 72 -1.70 -37.22 12.27
N PHE A 73 -2.95 -37.21 11.79
CA PHE A 73 -3.31 -37.74 10.48
C PHE A 73 -2.51 -37.14 9.32
N PRO A 74 -2.29 -35.81 9.21
CA PRO A 74 -1.49 -35.27 8.11
C PRO A 74 -0.06 -35.83 8.08
N VAL A 75 0.58 -35.92 9.25
CA VAL A 75 1.94 -36.45 9.41
C VAL A 75 1.96 -37.96 9.12
N TRP A 76 0.95 -38.68 9.58
CA TRP A 76 0.80 -40.11 9.36
C TRP A 76 0.56 -40.44 7.88
N LEU A 77 -0.34 -39.72 7.22
CA LEU A 77 -0.61 -39.82 5.78
C LEU A 77 0.67 -39.56 4.97
N SER A 78 1.36 -38.45 5.24
CA SER A 78 2.62 -38.11 4.57
C SER A 78 3.70 -39.20 4.73
N ARG A 79 3.75 -39.89 5.88
CA ARG A 79 4.65 -41.03 6.08
C ARG A 79 4.26 -42.24 5.23
N ILE A 80 2.96 -42.53 5.10
CA ILE A 80 2.47 -43.62 4.26
C ILE A 80 2.80 -43.33 2.80
N SER A 81 2.46 -42.13 2.31
CA SER A 81 2.77 -41.70 0.93
C SER A 81 4.26 -41.75 0.64
N MET A 82 5.09 -41.27 1.56
CA MET A 82 6.55 -41.28 1.39
C MET A 82 7.10 -42.70 1.33
N ARG A 83 6.67 -43.60 2.22
CA ARG A 83 7.11 -45.00 2.21
C ARG A 83 6.71 -45.68 0.89
N TYR A 84 5.46 -45.51 0.47
CA TYR A 84 4.99 -46.04 -0.80
C TYR A 84 5.86 -45.56 -1.97
N ALA A 85 6.10 -44.25 -2.06
CA ALA A 85 6.92 -43.68 -3.12
C ALA A 85 8.34 -44.26 -3.10
N VAL A 86 8.97 -44.34 -1.93
CA VAL A 86 10.31 -44.89 -1.77
C VAL A 86 10.42 -46.35 -2.22
N ASP A 87 9.38 -47.16 -2.00
CA ASP A 87 9.35 -48.56 -2.43
C ASP A 87 9.22 -48.72 -3.96
N HIS A 88 8.72 -47.70 -4.66
CA HIS A 88 8.43 -47.73 -6.10
C HIS A 88 9.38 -46.88 -6.96
N ILE A 89 10.24 -46.08 -6.32
CA ILE A 89 11.24 -45.26 -7.02
C ILE A 89 12.55 -46.02 -7.11
N ALA A 90 13.11 -46.12 -8.33
CA ALA A 90 14.45 -46.66 -8.53
C ALA A 90 15.48 -45.84 -7.72
N PRO A 91 16.44 -46.48 -7.04
CA PRO A 91 17.49 -45.75 -6.33
C PRO A 91 18.26 -44.87 -7.33
N ALA A 92 18.22 -43.56 -7.12
CA ALA A 92 18.96 -42.60 -7.93
C ALA A 92 20.36 -42.39 -7.36
N THR A 93 21.32 -42.05 -8.23
CA THR A 93 22.65 -41.62 -7.78
C THR A 93 22.49 -40.34 -6.97
N SER A 94 22.81 -40.40 -5.69
CA SER A 94 22.66 -39.30 -4.75
C SER A 94 23.90 -39.20 -3.86
N PRO A 95 24.30 -37.99 -3.41
CA PRO A 95 25.39 -37.83 -2.45
C PRO A 95 25.12 -38.52 -1.09
N TYR A 96 23.85 -38.81 -0.79
CA TYR A 96 23.44 -39.46 0.45
C TYR A 96 22.64 -40.71 0.15
N THR A 97 22.76 -41.72 1.00
CA THR A 97 21.95 -42.94 0.84
C THR A 97 20.50 -42.69 1.23
N ARG A 98 19.58 -43.37 0.54
CA ARG A 98 18.15 -43.38 0.87
C ARG A 98 17.89 -43.74 2.34
N ALA A 99 18.65 -44.70 2.88
CA ALA A 99 18.53 -45.11 4.28
C ALA A 99 18.85 -43.97 5.25
N GLN A 100 19.89 -43.16 4.97
CA GLN A 100 20.22 -41.97 5.76
C GLN A 100 19.12 -40.91 5.67
N MET A 101 18.62 -40.63 4.45
CA MET A 101 17.54 -39.66 4.27
C MET A 101 16.26 -40.06 5.02
N MET A 102 15.91 -41.34 5.05
CA MET A 102 14.73 -41.87 5.75
C MET A 102 14.81 -41.79 7.28
N ARG A 103 16.02 -41.65 7.85
CA ARG A 103 16.22 -41.48 9.31
C ARG A 103 15.93 -40.06 9.80
N LEU A 104 15.93 -39.08 8.89
CA LEU A 104 15.68 -37.68 9.21
C LEU A 104 14.25 -37.45 9.74
N PRO A 105 14.00 -36.35 10.47
CA PRO A 105 12.64 -35.87 10.73
C PRO A 105 11.83 -35.76 9.44
N LEU A 106 10.55 -36.11 9.48
CA LEU A 106 9.70 -36.28 8.28
C LEU A 106 9.85 -35.15 7.24
N ALA A 107 9.78 -33.89 7.67
CA ALA A 107 9.87 -32.75 6.75
C ALA A 107 11.25 -32.65 6.07
N GLU A 108 12.34 -32.93 6.80
CA GLU A 108 13.70 -32.93 6.25
C GLU A 108 13.93 -34.14 5.35
N SER A 109 13.35 -35.28 5.69
CA SER A 109 13.39 -36.51 4.91
C SER A 109 12.70 -36.33 3.56
N GLN A 110 11.47 -35.82 3.56
CA GLN A 110 10.70 -35.53 2.33
C GLN A 110 11.44 -34.53 1.42
N VAL A 111 11.97 -33.45 2.00
CA VAL A 111 12.73 -32.43 1.26
C VAL A 111 14.03 -33.00 0.70
N SER A 112 14.74 -33.83 1.48
CA SER A 112 15.97 -34.47 1.02
C SER A 112 15.70 -35.43 -0.14
N LEU A 113 14.67 -36.28 -0.04
CA LEU A 113 14.29 -37.21 -1.12
C LEU A 113 13.95 -36.45 -2.42
N MET A 114 13.10 -35.43 -2.31
CA MET A 114 12.73 -34.58 -3.44
C MET A 114 13.93 -33.85 -4.06
N ARG A 115 14.85 -33.33 -3.25
CA ARG A 115 16.00 -32.56 -3.74
C ARG A 115 17.09 -33.45 -4.33
N TYR A 116 17.38 -34.59 -3.71
CA TYR A 116 18.58 -35.37 -4.02
C TYR A 116 18.35 -36.63 -4.83
N GLU A 117 17.16 -37.24 -4.78
CA GLU A 117 16.82 -38.37 -5.66
C GLU A 117 16.03 -37.92 -6.89
N GLN A 118 15.16 -36.91 -6.75
CA GLN A 118 14.32 -36.41 -7.84
C GLN A 118 14.79 -35.08 -8.45
N ASN A 119 15.91 -34.53 -7.95
CA ASN A 119 16.52 -33.29 -8.43
C ASN A 119 15.54 -32.09 -8.53
N LEU A 120 14.56 -31.99 -7.62
CA LEU A 120 13.55 -30.95 -7.68
C LEU A 120 14.10 -29.58 -7.22
N PRO A 121 13.73 -28.48 -7.90
CA PRO A 121 14.10 -27.14 -7.47
C PRO A 121 13.33 -26.73 -6.21
N VAL A 122 13.89 -25.78 -5.45
CA VAL A 122 13.31 -25.31 -4.18
C VAL A 122 11.87 -24.81 -4.35
N ALA A 123 11.59 -24.17 -5.50
CA ALA A 123 10.26 -23.63 -5.81
C ALA A 123 9.20 -24.73 -5.92
N ASP A 124 9.51 -25.82 -6.62
CA ASP A 124 8.59 -26.94 -6.81
C ASP A 124 8.35 -27.68 -5.49
N ILE A 125 9.42 -27.90 -4.70
CA ILE A 125 9.29 -28.48 -3.35
C ILE A 125 8.40 -27.61 -2.45
N ALA A 126 8.53 -26.29 -2.54
CA ALA A 126 7.73 -25.34 -1.77
C ALA A 126 6.24 -25.40 -2.16
N GLU A 127 5.95 -25.53 -3.45
CA GLU A 127 4.60 -25.73 -3.98
C GLU A 127 3.98 -27.05 -3.47
N ILE A 128 4.70 -28.16 -3.62
CA ILE A 128 4.24 -29.50 -3.20
C ILE A 128 3.92 -29.54 -1.70
N MET A 129 4.83 -29.01 -0.87
CA MET A 129 4.67 -29.03 0.58
C MET A 129 3.74 -27.91 1.09
N ASN A 130 3.33 -26.98 0.22
CA ASN A 130 2.53 -25.80 0.56
C ASN A 130 3.16 -24.99 1.72
N VAL A 131 4.46 -24.70 1.59
CA VAL A 131 5.24 -23.88 2.53
C VAL A 131 6.13 -22.91 1.76
N GLY A 132 6.57 -21.82 2.39
CA GLY A 132 7.43 -20.85 1.71
C GLY A 132 8.82 -21.38 1.34
N ASN A 133 9.41 -20.84 0.27
CA ASN A 133 10.77 -21.16 -0.19
C ASN A 133 11.84 -21.07 0.92
N ALA A 134 11.70 -20.12 1.85
CA ALA A 134 12.61 -19.97 2.98
C ALA A 134 12.56 -21.18 3.93
N THR A 135 11.37 -21.74 4.14
CA THR A 135 11.15 -22.94 4.96
C THR A 135 11.79 -24.17 4.31
N ILE A 136 11.65 -24.32 2.99
CA ILE A 136 12.33 -25.40 2.25
C ILE A 136 13.84 -25.27 2.33
N ARG A 137 14.40 -24.08 2.07
CA ARG A 137 15.85 -23.84 2.23
C ARG A 137 16.34 -24.17 3.63
N ARG A 138 15.55 -23.86 4.66
CA ARG A 138 15.85 -24.23 6.04
C ARG A 138 15.87 -25.75 6.22
N PHE A 139 14.87 -26.48 5.72
CA PHE A 139 14.85 -27.94 5.80
C PHE A 139 15.99 -28.60 5.03
N ILE A 140 16.36 -28.10 3.85
CA ILE A 140 17.56 -28.57 3.13
C ILE A 140 18.81 -28.38 4.00
N LYS A 141 18.98 -27.19 4.59
CA LYS A 141 20.14 -26.90 5.46
C LYS A 141 20.18 -27.81 6.69
N LEU A 142 19.04 -28.05 7.34
CA LEU A 142 18.95 -28.93 8.51
C LEU A 142 19.19 -30.39 8.13
N GLY A 143 18.55 -30.88 7.07
CA GLY A 143 18.75 -32.23 6.55
C GLY A 143 20.21 -32.49 6.22
N LYS A 144 20.86 -31.58 5.48
CA LYS A 144 22.33 -31.65 5.22
C LYS A 144 23.14 -31.76 6.50
N LYS A 145 22.82 -30.95 7.51
CA LYS A 145 23.55 -30.95 8.78
C LYS A 145 23.40 -32.30 9.49
N HIS A 146 22.19 -32.85 9.55
CA HIS A 146 21.93 -34.12 10.19
C HIS A 146 22.55 -35.30 9.40
N LEU A 147 22.48 -35.28 8.07
CA LEU A 147 23.13 -36.28 7.21
C LEU A 147 24.66 -36.30 7.42
N LYS A 148 25.29 -35.13 7.46
CA LYS A 148 26.75 -35.01 7.73
C LYS A 148 27.13 -35.42 9.16
N GLN A 149 26.22 -35.31 10.12
CA GLN A 149 26.45 -35.77 11.49
C GLN A 149 26.39 -37.30 11.59
N ASP A 150 25.50 -37.93 10.83
CA ASP A 150 25.41 -39.38 10.72
C ASP A 150 26.63 -39.97 9.98
N ASP A 151 27.13 -39.33 8.92
CA ASP A 151 28.35 -39.74 8.21
C ASP A 151 29.59 -39.76 9.13
N ASN A 152 29.64 -38.87 10.13
CA ASN A 152 30.78 -38.74 11.04
C ASN A 152 30.82 -39.83 12.12
N ILE A 153 29.78 -40.68 12.22
CA ILE A 153 29.68 -41.81 13.15
C ILE A 153 30.23 -43.10 12.53
N ASP A 154 30.23 -43.23 11.19
CA ASP A 154 30.64 -44.45 10.46
C ASP A 154 32.07 -44.39 9.83
N ALA A 155 32.89 -43.43 10.26
CA ALA A 155 34.34 -43.29 10.05
C ALA A 155 34.89 -43.09 8.62
N THR A 156 35.84 -42.12 8.52
CA THR A 156 36.94 -42.05 7.54
C THR A 156 36.65 -42.57 6.12
N THR A 157 36.22 -41.72 5.17
CA THR A 157 36.65 -41.70 3.75
C THR A 157 36.00 -40.51 3.01
N ASP A 158 36.84 -39.82 2.23
CA ASP A 158 36.62 -38.94 1.07
C ASP A 158 35.75 -37.68 1.09
N SER A 159 36.45 -36.56 0.82
CA SER A 159 35.98 -35.26 0.33
C SER A 159 35.38 -35.29 -1.09
N SER A 160 34.92 -36.44 -1.59
CA SER A 160 34.37 -36.61 -2.94
C SER A 160 32.91 -36.13 -3.05
N GLY A 161 32.11 -36.28 -1.98
CA GLY A 161 30.69 -35.91 -1.97
C GLY A 161 30.41 -34.41 -2.17
N GLU A 162 31.34 -33.54 -1.79
CA GLU A 162 31.16 -32.07 -1.91
C GLU A 162 31.36 -31.57 -3.35
N THR A 163 32.04 -32.37 -4.19
CA THR A 163 32.33 -32.06 -5.60
C THR A 163 31.19 -32.51 -6.51
N ASP A 164 30.58 -33.66 -6.23
CA ASP A 164 29.39 -34.17 -6.95
C ASP A 164 28.13 -33.35 -6.62
N GLU A 165 28.00 -32.86 -5.38
CA GLU A 165 26.91 -31.97 -4.98
C GLU A 165 26.95 -30.64 -5.76
N LYS A 166 28.13 -30.03 -5.94
CA LYS A 166 28.28 -28.80 -6.74
C LYS A 166 27.97 -29.02 -8.22
N ARG A 167 28.27 -30.20 -8.79
CA ARG A 167 27.94 -30.54 -10.19
C ARG A 167 26.45 -30.73 -10.42
N MET A 168 25.72 -31.37 -9.49
CA MET A 168 24.27 -31.55 -9.58
C MET A 168 23.50 -30.23 -9.37
N ILE A 169 24.00 -29.35 -8.49
CA ILE A 169 23.37 -28.04 -8.21
C ILE A 169 23.63 -27.00 -9.31
N GLN A 170 24.67 -27.16 -10.16
CA GLN A 170 24.98 -26.16 -11.20
C GLN A 170 24.04 -26.24 -12.43
N THR A 171 23.27 -27.32 -12.57
CA THR A 171 22.28 -27.50 -13.67
C THR A 171 20.93 -26.81 -13.40
N ASP A 172 20.80 -26.03 -12.31
CA ASP A 172 19.58 -25.40 -11.78
C ASP A 172 19.09 -24.17 -12.61
N GLY A 173 19.60 -23.98 -13.83
CA GLY A 173 19.43 -22.72 -14.57
C GLY A 173 18.56 -22.74 -15.83
N SER A 174 18.46 -23.85 -16.58
CA SER A 174 17.93 -23.74 -17.96
C SER A 174 17.14 -24.90 -18.56
N GLN A 175 16.92 -26.04 -17.87
CA GLN A 175 16.32 -27.21 -18.53
C GLN A 175 15.20 -27.93 -17.75
N ILE A 176 14.86 -27.54 -16.52
CA ILE A 176 13.64 -28.04 -15.86
C ILE A 176 12.51 -27.07 -16.21
N ALA A 177 12.03 -27.16 -17.45
CA ALA A 177 10.78 -26.53 -17.85
C ALA A 177 9.74 -26.88 -16.77
N ARG A 178 9.09 -25.86 -16.18
CA ARG A 178 7.98 -25.99 -15.23
C ARG A 178 7.10 -27.17 -15.64
N ARG A 179 7.31 -28.34 -15.05
CA ARG A 179 6.54 -29.55 -15.38
C ARG A 179 5.14 -29.25 -14.89
N ARG A 180 4.25 -28.86 -15.82
CA ARG A 180 2.83 -28.64 -15.51
C ARG A 180 2.22 -30.01 -15.24
N HIS A 181 2.24 -30.41 -13.99
CA HIS A 181 1.63 -31.65 -13.54
C HIS A 181 0.10 -31.54 -13.62
N ALA A 182 -0.53 -32.57 -14.17
CA ALA A 182 -1.97 -32.62 -14.36
C ALA A 182 -2.69 -32.61 -13.00
N LYS A 183 -3.78 -31.83 -12.90
CA LYS A 183 -4.67 -31.92 -11.75
C LYS A 183 -5.63 -33.08 -11.94
N LEU A 184 -5.96 -33.77 -10.85
CA LEU A 184 -7.05 -34.74 -10.83
C LEU A 184 -8.38 -34.05 -11.16
N SER A 185 -9.04 -34.53 -12.20
CA SER A 185 -10.44 -34.19 -12.48
C SER A 185 -11.37 -34.82 -11.45
N THR A 186 -12.59 -34.31 -11.32
CA THR A 186 -13.57 -34.89 -10.39
C THR A 186 -13.93 -36.33 -10.73
N GLN A 187 -13.94 -36.67 -12.02
CA GLN A 187 -14.21 -38.03 -12.48
C GLN A 187 -13.09 -39.00 -12.07
N GLU A 188 -11.82 -38.59 -12.20
CA GLU A 188 -10.69 -39.43 -11.78
C GLU A 188 -10.65 -39.62 -10.26
N MET A 189 -10.97 -38.56 -9.49
CA MET A 189 -11.09 -38.68 -8.03
C MET A 189 -12.21 -39.65 -7.63
N ALA A 190 -13.34 -39.61 -8.32
CA ALA A 190 -14.45 -40.53 -8.08
C ALA A 190 -14.03 -41.99 -8.36
N GLY A 191 -13.38 -42.24 -9.50
CA GLY A 191 -12.90 -43.57 -9.86
C GLY A 191 -11.85 -44.13 -8.89
N ILE A 192 -10.89 -43.30 -8.47
CA ILE A 192 -9.89 -43.69 -7.46
C ILE A 192 -10.58 -44.04 -6.14
N LEU A 193 -11.56 -43.24 -5.72
CA LEU A 193 -12.26 -43.47 -4.47
C LEU A 193 -13.10 -44.75 -4.50
N GLU A 194 -13.77 -45.03 -5.62
CA GLU A 194 -14.50 -46.28 -5.86
C GLU A 194 -13.58 -47.50 -5.76
N GLU A 195 -12.42 -47.45 -6.43
CA GLU A 195 -11.41 -48.53 -6.38
C GLU A 195 -10.89 -48.75 -4.94
N VAL A 196 -10.71 -47.68 -4.16
CA VAL A 196 -10.33 -47.78 -2.74
C VAL A 196 -11.40 -48.50 -1.92
N PHE A 197 -12.69 -48.18 -2.11
CA PHE A 197 -13.77 -48.86 -1.41
C PHE A 197 -13.87 -50.33 -1.79
N GLU A 198 -13.77 -50.65 -3.08
CA GLU A 198 -13.77 -52.01 -3.59
C GLU A 198 -12.61 -52.83 -2.99
N LYS A 199 -11.39 -52.30 -3.04
CA LYS A 199 -10.18 -52.96 -2.54
C LYS A 199 -10.20 -53.21 -1.03
N THR A 200 -10.90 -52.36 -0.28
CA THR A 200 -11.02 -52.47 1.18
C THR A 200 -12.29 -53.20 1.64
N GLY A 201 -13.19 -53.54 0.72
CA GLY A 201 -14.47 -54.20 1.03
C GLY A 201 -15.40 -53.34 1.90
N ARG A 202 -15.30 -52.01 1.80
CA ARG A 202 -16.08 -51.05 2.60
C ARG A 202 -17.28 -50.54 1.81
N GLU A 203 -18.32 -50.11 2.52
CA GLU A 203 -19.48 -49.49 1.89
C GLU A 203 -19.06 -48.20 1.16
N PRO A 204 -19.43 -48.04 -0.12
CA PRO A 204 -19.09 -46.85 -0.89
C PRO A 204 -19.84 -45.62 -0.38
N ASN A 205 -19.33 -44.44 -0.70
CA ASN A 205 -20.01 -43.18 -0.44
C ASN A 205 -21.30 -43.05 -1.25
N THR A 206 -22.32 -42.44 -0.67
CA THR A 206 -23.60 -42.16 -1.32
C THR A 206 -23.65 -40.78 -1.96
N ILE A 207 -22.78 -39.86 -1.52
CA ILE A 207 -22.72 -38.49 -2.02
C ILE A 207 -21.78 -38.43 -3.24
N PRO A 208 -22.21 -37.93 -4.40
CA PRO A 208 -21.35 -37.78 -5.58
C PRO A 208 -20.14 -36.88 -5.33
N MET A 209 -19.02 -37.19 -5.99
CA MET A 209 -17.76 -36.46 -5.81
C MET A 209 -17.87 -34.97 -6.20
N ASP A 210 -18.69 -34.61 -7.18
CA ASP A 210 -18.96 -33.20 -7.55
C ASP A 210 -19.62 -32.39 -6.42
N ALA A 211 -20.51 -33.03 -5.65
CA ALA A 211 -21.15 -32.38 -4.50
C ALA A 211 -20.16 -32.20 -3.33
N ILE A 212 -19.27 -33.17 -3.11
CA ILE A 212 -18.23 -33.09 -2.09
C ILE A 212 -17.20 -32.03 -2.46
N SER A 213 -16.72 -32.03 -3.71
CA SER A 213 -15.70 -31.07 -4.18
C SER A 213 -16.23 -29.63 -4.11
N SER A 214 -17.45 -29.37 -4.57
CA SER A 214 -18.07 -28.05 -4.47
C SER A 214 -18.24 -27.57 -3.02
N TYR A 215 -18.64 -28.45 -2.09
CA TYR A 215 -18.74 -28.11 -0.68
C TYR A 215 -17.38 -27.76 -0.05
N THR A 216 -16.34 -28.54 -0.34
CA THR A 216 -14.98 -28.26 0.18
C THR A 216 -14.40 -26.93 -0.33
N VAL A 217 -14.71 -26.57 -1.59
CA VAL A 217 -14.32 -25.28 -2.18
C VAL A 217 -15.08 -24.13 -1.53
N TYR A 218 -16.42 -24.21 -1.48
CA TYR A 218 -17.28 -23.20 -0.84
C TYR A 218 -16.82 -22.89 0.59
N ARG A 219 -16.45 -23.93 1.33
CA ARG A 219 -15.96 -23.80 2.70
C ARG A 219 -14.67 -22.99 2.78
N LYS A 220 -13.67 -23.27 1.93
CA LYS A 220 -12.39 -22.53 1.91
C LYS A 220 -12.60 -21.04 1.57
N GLU A 221 -13.49 -20.74 0.65
CA GLU A 221 -13.79 -19.37 0.23
C GLU A 221 -14.48 -18.55 1.33
N ARG A 222 -15.44 -19.14 2.05
CA ARG A 222 -16.16 -18.47 3.15
C ARG A 222 -15.21 -17.96 4.24
N PHE A 223 -14.20 -18.72 4.61
CA PHE A 223 -13.25 -18.31 5.66
C PHE A 223 -12.32 -17.20 5.19
N THR A 224 -11.91 -17.23 3.93
CA THR A 224 -11.12 -16.16 3.33
C THR A 224 -11.90 -14.84 3.35
N LEU A 225 -13.20 -14.88 3.04
CA LEU A 225 -14.10 -13.72 3.12
C LEU A 225 -14.24 -13.21 4.56
N GLN A 226 -14.50 -14.09 5.54
CA GLN A 226 -14.62 -13.69 6.95
C GLN A 226 -13.35 -12.99 7.46
N ARG A 227 -12.16 -13.51 7.08
CA ARG A 227 -10.89 -12.89 7.45
C ARG A 227 -10.71 -11.54 6.78
N ALA A 228 -11.04 -11.41 5.50
CA ALA A 228 -10.97 -10.13 4.79
C ALA A 228 -11.88 -9.08 5.44
N ILE A 229 -13.10 -9.47 5.83
CA ILE A 229 -14.04 -8.61 6.55
C ILE A 229 -13.47 -8.17 7.90
N LEU A 230 -12.93 -9.10 8.69
CA LEU A 230 -12.34 -8.79 9.99
C LEU A 230 -11.15 -7.83 9.87
N VAL A 231 -10.25 -8.08 8.93
CA VAL A 231 -9.10 -7.20 8.65
C VAL A 231 -9.59 -5.82 8.23
N GLY A 232 -10.58 -5.75 7.34
CA GLY A 232 -11.22 -4.49 6.95
C GLY A 232 -11.81 -3.73 8.15
N ALA A 233 -12.53 -4.43 9.03
CA ALA A 233 -13.11 -3.84 10.23
C ALA A 233 -12.04 -3.28 11.19
N VAL A 234 -10.94 -3.99 11.39
CA VAL A 234 -9.81 -3.53 12.21
C VAL A 234 -9.14 -2.29 11.59
N ILE A 235 -8.94 -2.27 10.26
CA ILE A 235 -8.39 -1.10 9.56
C ILE A 235 -9.30 0.12 9.76
N VAL A 236 -10.61 -0.02 9.55
CA VAL A 236 -11.58 1.06 9.76
C VAL A 236 -11.55 1.55 11.21
N PHE A 237 -11.50 0.64 12.18
CA PHE A 237 -11.42 0.97 13.60
C PHE A 237 -10.15 1.76 13.94
N LEU A 238 -9.00 1.36 13.37
CA LEU A 238 -7.73 2.07 13.57
C LEU A 238 -7.70 3.45 12.90
N LEU A 239 -8.41 3.63 11.78
CA LEU A 239 -8.51 4.92 11.07
C LEU A 239 -9.52 5.89 11.70
N LEU A 240 -10.46 5.40 12.50
CA LEU A 240 -11.50 6.21 13.14
C LEU A 240 -10.97 7.46 13.88
N PRO A 241 -9.93 7.40 14.75
CA PRO A 241 -9.43 8.60 15.42
C PRO A 241 -8.88 9.66 14.45
N VAL A 242 -8.37 9.26 13.29
CA VAL A 242 -7.82 10.19 12.27
C VAL A 242 -8.91 11.09 11.71
N LEU A 243 -10.16 10.63 11.64
CA LEU A 243 -11.29 11.40 11.12
C LEU A 243 -11.67 12.61 12.01
N PHE A 244 -11.27 12.61 13.29
CA PHE A 244 -11.66 13.62 14.27
C PHE A 244 -10.51 14.56 14.68
N ILE A 245 -9.36 14.50 13.99
CA ILE A 245 -8.23 15.39 14.28
C ILE A 245 -8.54 16.79 13.72
N LEU A 246 -8.63 17.78 14.59
CA LEU A 246 -8.85 19.19 14.22
C LEU A 246 -7.53 19.89 13.84
N PRO A 247 -7.56 20.86 12.91
CA PRO A 247 -6.42 21.71 12.61
C PRO A 247 -5.99 22.58 13.78
N LYS A 248 -4.69 22.60 14.02
CA LYS A 248 -3.94 23.55 14.86
C LYS A 248 -3.07 24.41 13.96
N TYR A 249 -3.20 25.72 14.10
CA TYR A 249 -2.42 26.71 13.37
C TYR A 249 -2.35 28.03 14.12
N GLU A 250 -1.36 28.86 13.79
CA GLU A 250 -1.19 30.22 14.30
C GLU A 250 -1.22 31.22 13.15
N VAL A 251 -1.69 32.44 13.45
CA VAL A 251 -1.73 33.56 12.51
C VAL A 251 -0.88 34.67 13.13
N ARG A 252 0.09 35.19 12.38
CA ARG A 252 0.99 36.26 12.84
C ARG A 252 1.11 37.33 11.75
N ALA A 253 0.97 38.60 12.14
CA ALA A 253 1.37 39.70 11.29
C ALA A 253 2.88 39.62 11.04
N ALA A 254 3.29 39.61 9.78
CA ALA A 254 4.69 39.68 9.41
C ALA A 254 5.19 41.11 9.62
N GLU A 255 6.42 41.25 10.10
CA GLU A 255 7.10 42.56 10.16
C GLU A 255 7.44 43.00 8.74
N THR A 256 6.54 43.73 8.09
CA THR A 256 6.78 44.33 6.79
C THR A 256 7.45 45.69 6.94
N LYS A 257 8.40 46.00 6.05
CA LYS A 257 9.03 47.33 5.98
C LYS A 257 8.11 48.37 5.30
N THR A 258 7.12 47.89 4.56
CA THR A 258 6.17 48.72 3.83
C THR A 258 4.98 49.02 4.72
N ARG A 259 4.94 50.24 5.25
CA ARG A 259 3.78 50.78 5.96
C ARG A 259 2.55 50.68 5.06
N GLY A 260 1.37 50.36 5.58
CA GLY A 260 0.11 50.35 4.81
C GLY A 260 -0.26 49.04 4.11
N LEU A 261 0.69 48.11 4.00
CA LEU A 261 0.50 46.79 3.39
C LEU A 261 0.87 45.70 4.41
N PRO A 262 0.00 45.43 5.40
CA PRO A 262 0.25 44.38 6.37
C PRO A 262 0.12 43.00 5.71
N VAL A 263 1.11 42.13 5.93
CA VAL A 263 1.08 40.74 5.45
C VAL A 263 0.88 39.81 6.64
N TYR A 264 -0.06 38.86 6.54
CA TYR A 264 -0.31 37.88 7.59
C TYR A 264 0.22 36.51 7.18
N SER A 265 1.01 35.91 8.06
CA SER A 265 1.52 34.55 7.92
C SER A 265 0.66 33.57 8.72
N VAL A 266 0.32 32.44 8.10
CA VAL A 266 -0.46 31.35 8.69
C VAL A 266 0.40 30.10 8.71
N HIS A 267 0.77 29.65 9.92
CA HIS A 267 1.58 28.45 10.11
C HIS A 267 0.75 27.32 10.70
N VAL A 268 0.63 26.21 9.98
CA VAL A 268 -0.18 25.05 10.38
C VAL A 268 0.68 24.02 11.10
N SER A 269 0.53 23.88 12.42
CA SER A 269 1.28 22.93 13.25
C SER A 269 0.66 21.53 13.35
N SER A 270 -0.40 21.27 12.58
CA SER A 270 -1.13 20.00 12.58
C SER A 270 -0.29 18.83 12.08
N ILE A 271 -0.54 17.63 12.61
CA ILE A 271 0.14 16.40 12.16
C ILE A 271 -0.33 16.01 10.77
N LEU A 272 -1.63 16.15 10.49
CA LEU A 272 -2.20 15.83 9.18
C LEU A 272 -1.85 16.90 8.13
N PRO A 273 -1.77 16.51 6.85
CA PRO A 273 -1.60 17.45 5.75
C PRO A 273 -2.77 18.45 5.66
N VAL A 274 -2.46 19.66 5.19
CA VAL A 274 -3.44 20.69 4.90
C VAL A 274 -4.21 20.30 3.64
N GLY A 275 -5.53 20.40 3.68
CA GLY A 275 -6.41 20.18 2.54
C GLY A 275 -6.77 21.48 1.83
N LYS A 276 -7.17 22.51 2.60
CA LYS A 276 -7.58 23.82 2.06
C LYS A 276 -7.34 24.93 3.07
N VAL A 277 -6.95 26.11 2.60
CA VAL A 277 -6.91 27.35 3.39
C VAL A 277 -7.70 28.42 2.65
N THR A 278 -8.56 29.13 3.35
CA THR A 278 -9.31 30.28 2.81
C THR A 278 -9.29 31.42 3.79
N ALA A 279 -9.20 32.65 3.28
CA ALA A 279 -9.30 33.86 4.08
C ALA A 279 -10.45 34.72 3.56
N THR A 280 -11.20 35.32 4.48
CA THR A 280 -12.32 36.21 4.17
C THR A 280 -12.26 37.45 5.07
N LEU A 281 -12.61 38.60 4.53
CA LEU A 281 -12.63 39.88 5.24
C LEU A 281 -13.95 40.58 4.92
N LYS A 282 -14.80 40.78 5.93
CA LYS A 282 -16.16 41.37 5.77
C LYS A 282 -16.89 40.80 4.54
N ASP A 283 -16.91 39.46 4.44
CA ASP A 283 -17.55 38.67 3.38
C ASP A 283 -16.88 38.69 1.98
N HIS A 284 -15.73 39.34 1.82
CA HIS A 284 -14.90 39.26 0.61
C HIS A 284 -13.79 38.23 0.75
N SER A 285 -13.68 37.32 -0.22
CA SER A 285 -12.59 36.33 -0.26
C SER A 285 -11.27 37.02 -0.56
N LEU A 286 -10.26 36.77 0.27
CA LEU A 286 -8.89 37.21 0.04
C LEU A 286 -8.08 36.10 -0.63
N PRO A 287 -7.13 36.45 -1.52
CA PRO A 287 -6.18 35.47 -2.03
C PRO A 287 -5.29 34.96 -0.89
N VAL A 288 -5.06 33.65 -0.89
CA VAL A 288 -4.13 32.99 0.02
C VAL A 288 -3.01 32.43 -0.83
N TYR A 289 -1.78 32.86 -0.55
CA TYR A 289 -0.59 32.41 -1.27
C TYR A 289 0.12 31.32 -0.48
N GLU A 290 0.56 30.27 -1.17
CA GLU A 290 1.29 29.16 -0.55
C GLU A 290 2.78 29.49 -0.51
N ALA A 291 3.32 29.73 0.69
CA ALA A 291 4.74 29.95 0.91
C ALA A 291 5.49 28.63 1.18
N GLY A 292 4.77 27.58 1.58
CA GLY A 292 5.26 26.23 1.78
C GLY A 292 4.13 25.27 2.17
N ALA A 293 4.44 23.98 2.33
CA ALA A 293 3.44 22.93 2.54
C ALA A 293 2.55 23.10 3.80
N LYS A 294 2.98 23.93 4.77
CA LYS A 294 2.23 24.27 5.99
C LYS A 294 2.24 25.78 6.28
N ASP A 295 2.71 26.57 5.34
CA ASP A 295 2.96 28.01 5.50
C ASP A 295 2.23 28.77 4.39
N PHE A 296 1.33 29.66 4.79
CA PHE A 296 0.50 30.44 3.87
C PHE A 296 0.60 31.92 4.21
N THR A 297 0.46 32.78 3.20
CA THR A 297 0.41 34.23 3.38
C THR A 297 -0.89 34.81 2.86
N VAL A 298 -1.38 35.83 3.55
CA VAL A 298 -2.61 36.54 3.21
C VAL A 298 -2.32 38.04 3.26
N GLU A 299 -2.77 38.74 2.23
CA GLU A 299 -2.59 40.19 2.07
C GLU A 299 -3.96 40.86 2.09
N PRO A 300 -4.37 41.44 3.23
CA PRO A 300 -5.66 42.13 3.34
C PRO A 300 -5.66 43.45 2.57
N ILE A 301 -6.78 43.74 1.91
CA ILE A 301 -6.97 44.95 1.11
C ILE A 301 -7.68 46.09 1.87
N ARG A 302 -8.21 45.83 3.07
CA ARG A 302 -8.91 46.81 3.92
C ARG A 302 -8.78 46.45 5.41
N ASN A 303 -9.05 47.43 6.27
CA ASN A 303 -9.15 47.21 7.72
C ASN A 303 -10.46 46.51 8.13
N GLY A 304 -10.39 45.63 9.12
CA GLY A 304 -11.54 44.92 9.67
C GLY A 304 -11.22 43.51 10.19
N THR A 305 -12.26 42.75 10.50
CA THR A 305 -12.12 41.38 11.01
C THR A 305 -11.90 40.40 9.87
N MET A 306 -10.73 39.79 9.83
CA MET A 306 -10.37 38.73 8.89
C MET A 306 -10.59 37.36 9.53
N GLN A 307 -11.32 36.49 8.82
CA GLN A 307 -11.54 35.10 9.20
C GLN A 307 -10.70 34.19 8.31
N ILE A 308 -9.83 33.40 8.94
CA ILE A 308 -9.03 32.38 8.27
C ILE A 308 -9.64 31.02 8.60
N TYR A 309 -9.95 30.23 7.58
CA TYR A 309 -10.41 28.85 7.69
C TYR A 309 -9.33 27.92 7.17
N VAL A 310 -8.91 26.98 8.02
CA VAL A 310 -7.96 25.92 7.65
C VAL A 310 -8.67 24.59 7.77
N GLU A 311 -8.61 23.79 6.70
CA GLU A 311 -9.14 22.43 6.60
C GLU A 311 -7.99 21.44 6.39
N LEU A 312 -8.00 20.33 7.12
CA LEU A 312 -7.05 19.23 6.95
C LEU A 312 -7.57 18.20 5.94
N PHE A 313 -6.71 17.29 5.49
CA PHE A 313 -7.09 16.22 4.54
C PHE A 313 -8.24 15.31 5.03
N ASN A 314 -8.48 15.24 6.35
CA ASN A 314 -9.61 14.52 6.94
C ASN A 314 -10.94 15.35 6.93
N ARG A 315 -10.97 16.49 6.24
CA ARG A 315 -12.12 17.42 6.12
C ARG A 315 -12.56 18.07 7.42
N GLN A 316 -11.73 18.00 8.46
CA GLN A 316 -11.95 18.76 9.68
C GLN A 316 -11.38 20.16 9.49
N GLY A 317 -12.16 21.19 9.83
CA GLY A 317 -11.80 22.58 9.62
C GLY A 317 -12.04 23.45 10.86
N VAL A 318 -11.23 24.49 11.02
CA VAL A 318 -11.33 25.47 12.12
C VAL A 318 -11.16 26.88 11.57
N VAL A 319 -12.06 27.77 11.98
CA VAL A 319 -11.98 29.21 11.72
C VAL A 319 -11.30 29.92 12.88
N LYS A 320 -10.40 30.86 12.58
CA LYS A 320 -9.86 31.83 13.52
C LYS A 320 -10.08 33.24 12.99
N GLU A 321 -10.46 34.13 13.89
CA GLU A 321 -10.62 35.55 13.59
C GLU A 321 -9.37 36.31 14.03
N CYS A 322 -8.95 37.26 13.22
CA CYS A 322 -7.89 38.20 13.52
C CYS A 322 -8.28 39.60 13.07
N GLU A 323 -7.87 40.60 13.84
CA GLU A 323 -8.16 41.99 13.53
C GLU A 323 -7.06 42.55 12.63
N VAL A 324 -7.46 43.07 11.48
CA VAL A 324 -6.56 43.70 10.51
C VAL A 324 -6.60 45.21 10.71
N SER A 325 -5.47 45.75 11.13
CA SER A 325 -5.16 47.19 11.18
C SER A 325 -4.09 47.57 10.17
N ASP A 326 -3.91 48.87 9.96
CA ASP A 326 -2.81 49.45 9.18
C ASP A 326 -2.83 49.16 7.67
N VAL A 327 -3.97 48.74 7.11
CA VAL A 327 -4.17 48.74 5.66
C VAL A 327 -4.56 50.14 5.21
N ASP A 328 -3.81 50.68 4.26
CA ASP A 328 -4.13 51.92 3.59
C ASP A 328 -4.82 51.63 2.25
N ALA A 329 -6.07 52.09 2.14
CA ALA A 329 -6.91 51.88 0.96
C ALA A 329 -7.50 53.20 0.44
N SER A 330 -7.08 54.32 1.02
CA SER A 330 -7.47 55.65 0.59
C SER A 330 -6.38 56.17 -0.34
N GLY A 331 -6.77 56.76 -1.46
CA GLY A 331 -5.82 57.45 -2.33
C GLY A 331 -5.83 58.96 -2.10
N PRO A 332 -4.89 59.68 -2.73
CA PRO A 332 -4.83 61.13 -2.65
C PRO A 332 -6.13 61.78 -3.14
N VAL A 333 -6.52 62.90 -2.54
CA VAL A 333 -7.69 63.68 -2.94
C VAL A 333 -7.29 65.12 -3.21
N LEU A 334 -7.82 65.71 -4.29
CA LEU A 334 -7.63 67.13 -4.58
C LEU A 334 -8.43 67.97 -3.57
N LYS A 335 -7.74 68.86 -2.86
CA LYS A 335 -8.31 69.75 -1.85
C LYS A 335 -8.57 71.14 -2.39
N ASP A 336 -7.59 71.69 -3.10
CA ASP A 336 -7.66 73.05 -3.65
C ASP A 336 -6.80 73.18 -4.91
N THR A 337 -7.12 74.17 -5.73
CA THR A 337 -6.39 74.51 -6.94
C THR A 337 -6.19 76.02 -7.01
N VAL A 338 -4.93 76.46 -7.10
CA VAL A 338 -4.58 77.87 -7.29
C VAL A 338 -4.12 78.05 -8.73
N ILE A 339 -4.78 78.93 -9.48
CA ILE A 339 -4.47 79.24 -10.88
C ILE A 339 -3.83 80.62 -10.94
N GLY A 340 -2.60 80.70 -11.45
CA GLY A 340 -1.88 81.94 -11.77
C GLY A 340 -1.97 82.28 -13.26
N GLU A 341 -1.19 83.28 -13.71
CA GLU A 341 -1.19 83.71 -15.13
C GLU A 341 -0.50 82.70 -16.06
N ASP A 342 0.63 82.11 -15.62
CA ASP A 342 1.43 81.16 -16.43
C ASP A 342 1.58 79.76 -15.78
N GLU A 343 1.01 79.56 -14.59
CA GLU A 343 1.20 78.36 -13.76
C GLU A 343 -0.09 77.99 -13.03
N PHE A 344 -0.25 76.72 -12.68
CA PHE A 344 -1.26 76.30 -11.71
C PHE A 344 -0.65 75.37 -10.65
N THR A 345 -1.20 75.42 -9.44
CA THR A 345 -0.75 74.63 -8.30
C THR A 345 -1.92 73.81 -7.75
N LEU A 346 -1.72 72.50 -7.61
CA LEU A 346 -2.67 71.55 -7.04
C LEU A 346 -2.28 71.25 -5.60
N PHE A 347 -3.22 71.39 -4.67
CA PHE A 347 -3.08 70.96 -3.29
C PHE A 347 -3.84 69.65 -3.11
N VAL A 348 -3.10 68.57 -2.88
CA VAL A 348 -3.64 67.24 -2.64
C VAL A 348 -3.44 66.85 -1.18
N GLN A 349 -4.33 66.02 -0.67
CA GLN A 349 -4.25 65.49 0.69
C GLN A 349 -4.57 64.00 0.65
N ASP A 350 -3.81 63.22 1.40
CA ASP A 350 -4.04 61.79 1.59
C ASP A 350 -4.25 61.51 3.08
N GLU A 351 -5.30 60.74 3.42
CA GLU A 351 -5.59 60.35 4.81
C GLU A 351 -4.77 59.14 5.27
N GLY A 352 -4.09 58.48 4.33
CA GLY A 352 -3.32 57.27 4.51
C GLY A 352 -1.84 57.56 4.79
N ILE A 353 -0.97 57.04 3.93
CA ILE A 353 0.49 57.07 4.10
C ILE A 353 1.15 58.25 3.41
N GLY A 354 0.37 59.06 2.70
CA GLY A 354 0.83 60.29 2.07
C GLY A 354 1.09 60.12 0.58
N VAL A 355 1.13 61.27 -0.10
CA VAL A 355 1.32 61.38 -1.54
C VAL A 355 2.79 61.18 -1.90
N ASP A 356 3.06 60.37 -2.91
CA ASP A 356 4.40 60.25 -3.50
C ASP A 356 4.64 61.39 -4.51
N TYR A 357 5.00 62.55 -3.98
CA TYR A 357 5.24 63.76 -4.79
C TYR A 357 6.36 63.58 -5.84
N ALA A 358 7.24 62.60 -5.69
CA ALA A 358 8.32 62.34 -6.65
C ALA A 358 7.84 61.66 -7.94
N GLU A 359 6.73 60.91 -7.87
CA GLU A 359 6.17 60.13 -8.99
C GLU A 359 4.96 60.81 -9.65
N VAL A 360 4.78 62.12 -9.42
CA VAL A 360 3.69 62.89 -10.04
C VAL A 360 4.05 63.28 -11.47
N TYR A 361 3.12 63.05 -12.39
CA TYR A 361 3.28 63.43 -13.81
C TYR A 361 1.94 63.75 -14.47
N ALA A 362 2.01 64.41 -15.63
CA ALA A 362 0.89 64.68 -16.51
C ALA A 362 1.15 64.09 -17.90
N VAL A 363 0.09 63.71 -18.61
CA VAL A 363 0.14 63.20 -19.99
C VAL A 363 -0.73 64.09 -20.85
N GLY A 364 -0.16 64.68 -21.89
CA GLY A 364 -0.92 65.50 -22.83
C GLY A 364 -1.71 64.68 -23.85
N GLU A 365 -2.66 65.31 -24.54
CA GLU A 365 -3.43 64.70 -25.64
C GLU A 365 -2.53 64.10 -26.74
N SER A 366 -1.34 64.67 -26.93
CA SER A 366 -0.31 64.17 -27.85
C SER A 366 0.36 62.86 -27.40
N GLY A 367 0.17 62.47 -26.13
CA GLY A 367 0.86 61.36 -25.46
C GLY A 367 2.24 61.73 -24.89
N GLU A 368 2.63 63.00 -24.93
CA GLU A 368 3.85 63.49 -24.28
C GLU A 368 3.67 63.55 -22.74
N VAL A 369 4.74 63.21 -22.01
CA VAL A 369 4.74 63.19 -20.53
C VAL A 369 5.40 64.45 -20.00
N TYR A 370 4.70 65.15 -19.09
CA TYR A 370 5.12 66.39 -18.46
C TYR A 370 5.30 66.19 -16.95
N TYR A 371 6.34 66.79 -16.37
CA TYR A 371 6.64 66.71 -14.94
C TYR A 371 6.38 68.06 -14.26
N PRO A 372 6.01 68.06 -12.97
CA PRO A 372 5.80 69.30 -12.23
C PRO A 372 7.10 70.09 -12.09
N ILE A 373 6.98 71.42 -12.04
CA ILE A 373 8.08 72.35 -11.75
C ILE A 373 8.58 72.15 -10.32
N SER A 374 7.64 71.93 -9.39
CA SER A 374 7.89 71.55 -8.01
C SER A 374 6.72 70.71 -7.48
N ALA A 375 7.00 69.73 -6.64
CA ALA A 375 5.98 68.93 -5.99
C ALA A 375 6.42 68.64 -4.56
N ASP A 376 5.72 69.24 -3.59
CA ASP A 376 5.94 69.01 -2.17
C ASP A 376 4.66 69.29 -1.37
N GLU A 377 4.60 68.78 -0.15
CA GLU A 377 3.43 68.89 0.73
C GLU A 377 3.16 70.34 1.19
N GLU A 378 4.20 71.17 1.33
CA GLU A 378 4.08 72.53 1.85
C GLU A 378 3.61 73.53 0.78
N ASN A 379 4.12 73.40 -0.44
CA ASN A 379 3.91 74.33 -1.55
C ASN A 379 2.97 73.81 -2.64
N GLY A 380 2.56 72.54 -2.58
CA GLY A 380 1.69 71.89 -3.56
C GLY A 380 2.43 71.43 -4.83
N ILE A 381 1.67 70.85 -5.76
CA ILE A 381 2.15 70.33 -7.04
C ILE A 381 1.97 71.42 -8.10
N ARG A 382 3.07 72.00 -8.57
CA ARG A 382 3.09 73.14 -9.49
C ARG A 382 3.42 72.71 -10.90
N PHE A 383 2.58 73.09 -11.85
CA PHE A 383 2.76 72.86 -13.28
C PHE A 383 2.73 74.19 -14.05
N ALA A 384 3.43 74.23 -15.18
CA ALA A 384 3.23 75.29 -16.17
C ALA A 384 1.83 75.12 -16.81
N TYR A 385 1.20 76.22 -17.19
CA TYR A 385 -0.08 76.16 -17.88
C TYR A 385 0.10 75.46 -19.24
N PRO A 386 -0.75 74.48 -19.59
CA PRO A 386 -0.50 73.67 -20.77
C PRO A 386 -1.10 74.28 -22.04
N ASP A 387 -0.48 73.98 -23.18
CA ASP A 387 -0.97 74.35 -24.51
C ASP A 387 -2.00 73.36 -25.08
N GLU A 388 -2.19 72.22 -24.40
CA GLU A 388 -3.18 71.17 -24.72
C GLU A 388 -3.87 70.61 -23.46
N GLY A 389 -4.89 69.76 -23.63
CA GLY A 389 -5.54 69.07 -22.51
C GLY A 389 -4.61 68.02 -21.88
N TRP A 390 -4.61 67.93 -20.55
CA TRP A 390 -3.70 67.06 -19.77
C TRP A 390 -4.46 66.12 -18.84
N ASP A 391 -3.99 64.88 -18.75
CA ASP A 391 -4.33 63.91 -17.72
C ASP A 391 -3.22 63.86 -16.65
N ILE A 392 -3.51 64.34 -15.45
CA ILE A 392 -2.56 64.42 -14.33
C ILE A 392 -2.77 63.21 -13.41
N TYR A 393 -1.67 62.52 -13.08
CA TYR A 393 -1.63 61.35 -12.23
C TYR A 393 -0.82 61.65 -10.97
N VAL A 394 -1.45 61.46 -9.81
CA VAL A 394 -0.85 61.69 -8.49
C VAL A 394 -1.01 60.40 -7.68
N SER A 395 0.09 59.68 -7.44
CA SER A 395 0.08 58.44 -6.65
C SER A 395 0.42 58.67 -5.18
N ASP A 396 -0.11 57.82 -4.29
CA ASP A 396 0.46 57.63 -2.95
C ASP A 396 1.68 56.67 -2.99
N HIS A 397 2.29 56.43 -1.83
CA HIS A 397 3.42 55.50 -1.70
C HIS A 397 3.09 54.00 -1.86
N ILE A 398 1.82 53.65 -2.07
CA ILE A 398 1.31 52.26 -2.13
C ILE A 398 0.64 51.96 -3.49
N GLY A 399 0.52 52.97 -4.35
CA GLY A 399 0.02 52.88 -5.71
C GLY A 399 -1.45 53.28 -5.90
N ASN A 400 -2.14 53.85 -4.90
CA ASN A 400 -3.43 54.48 -5.14
C ASN A 400 -3.22 55.79 -5.90
N VAL A 401 -3.93 55.97 -7.03
CA VAL A 401 -3.72 57.10 -7.93
C VAL A 401 -4.95 57.99 -7.99
N LEU A 402 -4.74 59.29 -7.76
CA LEU A 402 -5.65 60.35 -8.13
C LEU A 402 -5.41 60.74 -9.59
N HIS A 403 -6.46 60.63 -10.40
CA HIS A 403 -6.46 61.06 -11.80
C HIS A 403 -7.29 62.34 -11.94
N LEU A 404 -6.70 63.38 -12.52
CA LEU A 404 -7.34 64.66 -12.79
C LEU A 404 -7.24 64.98 -14.28
N ALA A 405 -8.36 65.33 -14.91
CA ALA A 405 -8.38 65.78 -16.29
C ALA A 405 -8.47 67.31 -16.33
N LEU A 406 -7.49 67.95 -16.99
CA LEU A 406 -7.47 69.37 -17.24
C LEU A 406 -7.86 69.63 -18.69
N SER A 407 -8.96 70.34 -18.90
CA SER A 407 -9.42 70.76 -20.22
C SER A 407 -9.21 72.25 -20.42
N LEU A 408 -8.60 72.64 -21.54
CA LEU A 408 -8.55 74.04 -21.97
C LEU A 408 -9.95 74.51 -22.36
N LYS A 409 -10.31 75.72 -21.94
CA LYS A 409 -11.63 76.30 -22.14
C LYS A 409 -11.70 77.21 -23.35
#